data_AF-A0A931VMX5-F1
#
_entry.id   AF-A0A931VMX5-F1
#
_cell.length_a   1.000
_cell.length_b   1.000
_cell.length_c   1.000
_cell.angle_alpha   90.00
_cell.angle_beta   90.00
_cell.angle_gamma   90.00
#
_symmetry.space_group_name_H-M   'P 1'
#
loop_
_entity.id
_entity.type
_entity.pdbx_description
1 polymer ?
#
loop_
_entity_poly.entity_id
_entity_poly.type
_entity_poly.pdbx_seq_one_letter_code
_entity_poly.pdbx_strand_id
1 'polypeptide(L)'
;MTYVFDFDHKHQQPPMSLKDLLGGKGANLAEMTSVLQLPVPPGFTISTEACRDHLGHGWPRALTTEVARHRAVLEKAMGKVIGDPSDPLLVSVRSGAKHSMPGMMDSVLNLGLNDESVEGLAERTGDERFALDSYRRFIAMYGRIVMGVDGAHFERLLEIAKDWDGVSSDAAISVDTLRHLVRRSRETVERESGTPFPQDPADQLRGAIEAVFHSWNSPRAVVYRIRERIDHDLGTAVNVQAMVFGNRDDRSATGVGFTRNPSTGEPGAFGDVLINAQGEDVVAGVRNTEPLAALSEQFSGVHGELLAIFKRLEGHYRDMCDVEFTIEQGKLWILQTRVGKRTGVAAMRIAIDLTRDRAIKLTRAEAVQRVTADHLDSLLHPQFASDEQRTLLTTGLGASPGAAVGRVCLSAEAAEEAVARGEQVILVRNETSPEDVHGMAVAEGVLTARGGLVSHAAVVARGWGKPAVCGAEELRISGSSFSVSEVVVHEGDVVSLDGSTGEVFLGALALHAPEAPPELATILRWADAIR
;
A
#
# COMPACT_ATOMS: atom_id res chain seq x y z
N MET A 1 -9.38 26.80 17.30
CA MET A 1 -9.64 25.73 16.32
C MET A 1 -9.01 24.47 16.87
N THR A 2 -9.68 23.33 16.77
CA THR A 2 -9.15 22.04 17.26
C THR A 2 -8.61 21.29 16.05
N TYR A 3 -7.36 20.85 16.11
CA TYR A 3 -6.69 20.21 14.98
C TYR A 3 -6.61 18.69 15.13
N VAL A 4 -6.64 18.17 16.36
CA VAL A 4 -6.34 16.76 16.64
C VAL A 4 -7.56 16.04 17.25
N PHE A 5 -7.82 14.81 16.80
CA PHE A 5 -8.97 14.01 17.16
C PHE A 5 -8.57 12.56 17.42
N ASP A 6 -8.85 12.01 18.61
CA ASP A 6 -8.67 10.57 18.89
C ASP A 6 -9.60 9.73 17.99
N PHE A 7 -9.24 8.49 17.68
CA PHE A 7 -10.09 7.63 16.84
C PHE A 7 -11.46 7.31 17.47
N ASP A 8 -11.57 7.37 18.80
CA ASP A 8 -12.83 7.20 19.53
C ASP A 8 -13.53 8.55 19.85
N HIS A 9 -13.05 9.65 19.26
CA HIS A 9 -13.66 10.96 19.45
C HIS A 9 -15.14 10.97 19.05
N LYS A 10 -15.98 11.47 19.95
CA LYS A 10 -17.43 11.56 19.72
C LYS A 10 -17.77 12.76 18.84
N HIS A 11 -17.73 12.56 17.54
CA HIS A 11 -18.16 13.54 16.56
C HIS A 11 -19.68 13.73 16.57
N GLN A 12 -20.14 14.92 16.16
CA GLN A 12 -21.58 15.22 15.99
C GLN A 12 -22.19 14.55 14.76
N GLN A 13 -21.36 14.17 13.79
CA GLN A 13 -21.73 13.48 12.55
C GLN A 13 -20.99 12.14 12.48
N PRO A 14 -21.50 11.14 11.73
CA PRO A 14 -20.79 9.89 11.53
C PRO A 14 -19.36 10.14 11.03
N PRO A 15 -18.31 9.51 11.60
CA PRO A 15 -16.93 9.76 11.21
C PRO A 15 -16.68 9.66 9.70
N MET A 16 -17.31 8.70 9.02
CA MET A 16 -17.23 8.57 7.55
C MET A 16 -17.66 9.80 6.73
N SER A 17 -18.49 10.69 7.30
CA SER A 17 -18.90 11.93 6.65
C SER A 17 -17.84 13.04 6.77
N LEU A 18 -16.87 12.89 7.67
CA LEU A 18 -15.85 13.90 7.99
C LEU A 18 -14.55 13.71 7.22
N LYS A 19 -14.60 13.13 6.02
CA LYS A 19 -13.41 12.91 5.17
C LYS A 19 -12.71 14.21 4.77
N ASP A 20 -13.44 15.32 4.73
CA ASP A 20 -12.85 16.65 4.49
C ASP A 20 -11.92 17.08 5.61
N LEU A 21 -12.22 16.70 6.86
CA LEU A 21 -11.46 17.07 8.06
C LEU A 21 -10.40 16.02 8.42
N LEU A 22 -10.80 14.75 8.49
CA LEU A 22 -9.98 13.64 8.98
C LEU A 22 -9.23 12.90 7.87
N GLY A 23 -9.49 13.26 6.61
CA GLY A 23 -9.12 12.44 5.47
C GLY A 23 -9.91 11.12 5.40
N GLY A 24 -9.75 10.39 4.30
CA GLY A 24 -10.39 9.09 4.12
C GLY A 24 -9.93 8.05 5.15
N LYS A 25 -8.61 8.02 5.45
CA LYS A 25 -8.04 7.07 6.40
C LYS A 25 -8.46 7.35 7.84
N GLY A 26 -8.33 8.59 8.30
CA GLY A 26 -8.72 8.98 9.66
C GLY A 26 -10.22 8.80 9.90
N ALA A 27 -11.05 9.17 8.92
CA ALA A 27 -12.49 8.92 8.98
C ALA A 27 -12.83 7.42 9.12
N ASN A 28 -12.16 6.55 8.36
CA ASN A 28 -12.39 5.10 8.46
C ASN A 28 -11.82 4.50 9.75
N LEU A 29 -10.67 4.98 10.26
CA LEU A 29 -10.15 4.57 11.57
C LEU A 29 -11.14 4.93 12.69
N ALA A 30 -11.68 6.15 12.64
CA ALA A 30 -12.67 6.59 13.61
C ALA A 30 -13.99 5.82 13.49
N GLU A 31 -14.45 5.51 12.28
CA GLU A 31 -15.64 4.69 12.04
C GLU A 31 -15.46 3.27 12.58
N MET A 32 -14.34 2.62 12.24
CA MET A 32 -14.02 1.27 12.70
C MET A 32 -13.94 1.20 14.23
N THR A 33 -13.38 2.23 14.86
CA THR A 33 -13.20 2.28 16.32
C THR A 33 -14.49 2.61 17.05
N SER A 34 -15.14 3.73 16.70
CA SER A 34 -16.25 4.28 17.49
C SER A 34 -17.63 3.73 17.11
N VAL A 35 -17.83 3.36 15.84
CA VAL A 35 -19.13 2.87 15.33
C VAL A 35 -19.14 1.35 15.25
N LEU A 36 -18.13 0.77 14.61
CA LEU A 36 -18.06 -0.67 14.41
C LEU A 36 -17.40 -1.42 15.58
N GLN A 37 -16.71 -0.74 16.49
CA GLN A 37 -16.03 -1.37 17.63
C GLN A 37 -15.13 -2.54 17.20
N LEU A 38 -14.39 -2.35 16.11
CA LEU A 38 -13.40 -3.31 15.62
C LEU A 38 -12.11 -3.20 16.45
N PRO A 39 -11.26 -4.25 16.48
CA PRO A 39 -9.97 -4.20 17.15
C PRO A 39 -9.00 -3.32 16.35
N VAL A 40 -9.12 -2.00 16.49
CA VAL A 40 -8.23 -1.02 15.86
C VAL A 40 -7.19 -0.58 16.90
N PRO A 41 -5.88 -0.56 16.57
CA PRO A 41 -4.88 -0.01 17.47
C PRO A 41 -5.18 1.47 17.75
N PRO A 42 -5.12 1.91 19.02
CA PRO A 42 -5.51 3.27 19.39
C PRO A 42 -4.56 4.31 18.76
N GLY A 43 -5.08 5.52 18.62
CA GLY A 43 -4.37 6.61 17.95
C GLY A 43 -5.24 7.84 17.78
N PHE A 44 -4.70 8.81 17.04
CA PHE A 44 -5.36 10.07 16.75
C PHE A 44 -5.04 10.55 15.33
N THR A 45 -5.94 11.36 14.79
CA THR A 45 -5.82 12.02 13.50
C THR A 45 -5.60 13.52 13.70
N ILE A 46 -4.56 14.04 13.05
CA ILE A 46 -4.32 15.47 12.86
C ILE A 46 -4.98 15.87 11.54
N SER A 47 -5.89 16.84 11.60
CA SER A 47 -6.77 17.22 10.50
C SER A 47 -6.08 17.80 9.27
N THR A 48 -6.80 17.77 8.14
CA THR A 48 -6.41 18.47 6.91
C THR A 48 -6.31 19.99 7.10
N GLU A 49 -7.07 20.55 8.03
CA GLU A 49 -7.00 21.96 8.43
C GLU A 49 -5.61 22.32 8.99
N ALA A 50 -5.05 21.46 9.84
CA ALA A 50 -3.69 21.64 10.35
C ALA A 50 -2.64 21.65 9.24
N CYS A 51 -2.83 20.79 8.22
CA CYS A 51 -1.97 20.74 7.04
C CYS A 51 -2.03 22.05 6.25
N ARG A 52 -3.23 22.54 5.95
CA ARG A 52 -3.41 23.79 5.20
C ARG A 52 -2.83 24.98 5.95
N ASP A 53 -3.05 25.06 7.26
CA ASP A 53 -2.48 26.12 8.09
C ASP A 53 -0.95 26.04 8.12
N HIS A 54 -0.39 24.83 8.23
CA HIS A 54 1.07 24.61 8.18
C HIS A 54 1.67 25.03 6.84
N LEU A 55 1.08 24.60 5.73
CA LEU A 55 1.59 24.91 4.39
C LEU A 55 1.45 26.40 4.03
N GLY A 56 0.41 27.08 4.56
CA GLY A 56 0.19 28.51 4.29
C GLY A 56 0.93 29.46 5.24
N HIS A 57 1.10 29.08 6.51
CA HIS A 57 1.49 30.00 7.59
C HIS A 57 2.57 29.43 8.54
N GLY A 58 3.07 28.24 8.27
CA GLY A 58 3.99 27.51 9.16
C GLY A 58 3.28 26.79 10.31
N TRP A 59 4.06 26.08 11.13
CA TRP A 59 3.53 25.23 12.22
C TRP A 59 2.55 25.95 13.15
N PRO A 60 1.26 25.52 13.24
CA PRO A 60 0.27 26.18 14.09
C PRO A 60 0.67 26.11 15.56
N ARG A 61 0.64 27.26 16.27
CA ARG A 61 1.06 27.32 17.69
C ARG A 61 0.30 26.36 18.60
N ALA A 62 -1.01 26.19 18.37
CA ALA A 62 -1.85 25.30 19.16
C ALA A 62 -1.57 23.81 18.89
N LEU A 63 -1.05 23.46 17.70
CA LEU A 63 -0.86 22.07 17.29
C LEU A 63 0.12 21.32 18.19
N THR A 64 1.20 21.98 18.63
CA THR A 64 2.17 21.37 19.56
C THR A 64 1.50 20.89 20.85
N THR A 65 0.68 21.75 21.46
CA THR A 65 0.00 21.42 22.72
C THR A 65 -1.08 20.36 22.52
N GLU A 66 -1.80 20.39 21.40
CA GLU A 66 -2.80 19.37 21.08
C GLU A 66 -2.17 18.00 20.83
N VAL A 67 -1.12 17.92 20.02
CA VAL A 67 -0.39 16.67 19.76
C VAL A 67 0.17 16.10 21.07
N ALA A 68 0.78 16.92 21.92
CA ALA A 68 1.28 16.48 23.22
C ALA A 68 0.17 15.93 24.12
N ARG A 69 -1.02 16.57 24.14
CA ARG A 69 -2.18 16.08 24.90
C ARG A 69 -2.66 14.73 24.40
N HIS A 70 -2.81 14.57 23.08
CA HIS A 70 -3.31 13.33 22.48
C HIS A 70 -2.29 12.19 22.56
N ARG A 71 -0.99 12.51 22.46
CA ARG A 71 0.09 11.59 22.79
C ARG A 71 -0.06 11.05 24.22
N ALA A 72 -0.26 11.91 25.21
CA ALA A 72 -0.41 11.47 26.60
C ALA A 72 -1.67 10.60 26.83
N VAL A 73 -2.76 10.87 26.10
CA VAL A 73 -3.97 10.02 26.11
C VAL A 73 -3.66 8.64 25.53
N LEU A 74 -2.95 8.59 24.39
CA LEU A 74 -2.52 7.34 23.76
C LEU A 74 -1.59 6.52 24.67
N GLU A 75 -0.59 7.16 25.27
CA GLU A 75 0.34 6.53 26.22
C GLU A 75 -0.40 5.94 27.42
N LYS A 76 -1.37 6.69 27.97
CA LYS A 76 -2.22 6.20 29.06
C LYS A 76 -3.09 5.01 28.64
N ALA A 77 -3.65 5.04 27.43
CA ALA A 77 -4.47 3.93 26.91
C ALA A 77 -3.64 2.66 26.69
N MET A 78 -2.39 2.80 26.27
CA MET A 78 -1.47 1.69 26.06
C MET A 78 -0.73 1.24 27.32
N GLY A 79 -0.71 2.07 28.38
CA GLY A 79 0.07 1.81 29.60
C GLY A 79 1.58 1.87 29.36
N LYS A 80 2.02 2.54 28.30
CA LYS A 80 3.42 2.64 27.84
C LYS A 80 3.72 4.07 27.39
N VAL A 81 4.99 4.46 27.36
CA VAL A 81 5.44 5.81 26.95
C VAL A 81 6.23 5.72 25.65
N ILE A 82 6.04 6.69 24.74
CA ILE A 82 6.78 6.69 23.47
C ILE A 82 8.26 6.92 23.73
N GLY A 83 9.09 5.98 23.26
CA GLY A 83 10.55 5.97 23.46
C GLY A 83 11.01 5.69 24.88
N ASP A 84 10.17 5.04 25.70
CA ASP A 84 10.58 4.54 27.01
C ASP A 84 11.77 3.55 26.89
N PRO A 85 12.80 3.65 27.73
CA PRO A 85 13.98 2.79 27.67
C PRO A 85 13.74 1.37 28.17
N SER A 86 12.61 1.06 28.81
CA SER A 86 12.32 -0.28 29.36
C SER A 86 11.16 -0.99 28.65
N ASP A 87 10.08 -0.30 28.31
CA ASP A 87 8.94 -0.86 27.57
C ASP A 87 8.35 0.18 26.61
N PRO A 88 9.01 0.43 25.47
CA PRO A 88 8.62 1.52 24.59
C PRO A 88 7.24 1.29 23.95
N LEU A 89 6.45 2.36 23.94
CA LEU A 89 5.38 2.50 22.96
C LEU A 89 6.00 2.96 21.63
N LEU A 90 5.70 2.25 20.56
CA LEU A 90 6.05 2.68 19.20
C LEU A 90 4.79 3.07 18.45
N VAL A 91 4.90 4.05 17.55
CA VAL A 91 3.77 4.52 16.74
C VAL A 91 4.12 4.55 15.25
N SER A 92 3.09 4.42 14.42
CA SER A 92 3.15 4.76 13.00
C SER A 92 2.57 6.15 12.77
N VAL A 93 3.14 6.88 11.81
CA VAL A 93 2.67 8.17 11.33
C VAL A 93 2.33 8.02 9.85
N ARG A 94 1.04 8.01 9.54
CA ARG A 94 0.52 7.65 8.22
C ARG A 94 -0.31 8.78 7.64
N SER A 95 0.03 9.19 6.43
CA SER A 95 -0.76 10.16 5.66
C SER A 95 -2.17 9.66 5.33
N GLY A 96 -3.10 10.59 5.13
CA GLY A 96 -4.49 10.28 4.79
C GLY A 96 -5.21 11.50 4.22
N ALA A 97 -5.23 11.65 2.90
CA ALA A 97 -6.02 12.68 2.24
C ALA A 97 -7.50 12.29 2.15
N LYS A 98 -8.37 13.24 1.79
CA LYS A 98 -9.81 13.00 1.55
C LYS A 98 -10.02 11.87 0.53
N HIS A 99 -9.30 11.97 -0.59
CA HIS A 99 -9.28 10.97 -1.65
C HIS A 99 -8.10 10.02 -1.45
N SER A 100 -8.31 8.73 -1.70
CA SER A 100 -7.25 7.74 -1.56
C SER A 100 -6.19 7.96 -2.64
N MET A 101 -4.92 8.09 -2.23
CA MET A 101 -3.76 8.22 -3.12
C MET A 101 -2.75 7.10 -2.78
N PRO A 102 -2.99 5.84 -3.21
CA PRO A 102 -2.16 4.69 -2.85
C PRO A 102 -0.71 4.88 -3.31
N GLY A 103 0.27 4.61 -2.46
CA GLY A 103 1.70 4.77 -2.78
C GLY A 103 2.20 6.21 -2.82
N MET A 104 1.35 7.21 -3.01
CA MET A 104 1.81 8.58 -3.33
C MET A 104 2.37 9.37 -2.14
N MET A 105 1.96 9.03 -0.92
CA MET A 105 2.30 9.77 0.29
C MET A 105 3.04 8.90 1.29
N ASP A 106 3.92 9.55 2.04
CA ASP A 106 4.84 8.87 2.94
C ASP A 106 4.14 8.35 4.20
N SER A 107 4.75 7.34 4.81
CA SER A 107 4.41 6.80 6.12
C SER A 107 5.70 6.46 6.86
N VAL A 108 5.74 6.75 8.16
CA VAL A 108 6.85 6.41 9.04
C VAL A 108 6.37 5.38 10.05
N LEU A 109 7.04 4.24 10.14
CA LEU A 109 6.75 3.16 11.09
C LEU A 109 7.79 3.13 12.20
N ASN A 110 7.48 2.44 13.31
CA ASN A 110 8.39 2.23 14.45
C ASN A 110 8.91 3.53 15.11
N LEU A 111 8.17 4.64 14.98
CA LEU A 111 8.53 5.92 15.59
C LEU A 111 8.52 5.80 17.12
N GLY A 112 9.54 6.35 17.76
CA GLY A 112 9.82 6.20 19.17
C GLY A 112 11.08 5.38 19.44
N LEU A 113 11.60 4.64 18.45
CA LEU A 113 12.88 3.95 18.58
C LEU A 113 14.05 4.95 18.63
N ASN A 114 14.95 4.70 19.55
CA ASN A 114 16.20 5.40 19.77
C ASN A 114 17.19 4.42 20.43
N ASP A 115 18.39 4.88 20.78
CA ASP A 115 19.43 4.00 21.32
C ASP A 115 19.06 3.32 22.63
N GLU A 116 18.21 3.94 23.47
CA GLU A 116 17.81 3.36 24.75
C GLU A 116 16.57 2.48 24.61
N SER A 117 15.55 2.95 23.88
CA SER A 117 14.30 2.22 23.69
C SER A 117 14.47 0.96 22.82
N VAL A 118 15.46 0.90 21.93
CA VAL A 118 15.73 -0.35 21.20
C VAL A 118 16.22 -1.46 22.13
N GLU A 119 16.99 -1.11 23.17
CA GLU A 119 17.42 -2.06 24.20
C GLU A 119 16.23 -2.54 25.03
N GLY A 120 15.37 -1.61 25.49
CA GLY A 120 14.13 -1.94 26.18
C GLY A 120 13.20 -2.81 25.34
N LEU A 121 13.09 -2.53 24.03
CA LEU A 121 12.33 -3.37 23.11
C LEU A 121 12.90 -4.78 23.06
N ALA A 122 14.22 -4.94 22.89
CA ALA A 122 14.89 -6.24 22.86
C ALA A 122 14.66 -7.05 24.14
N GLU A 123 14.75 -6.40 25.31
CA GLU A 123 14.51 -7.04 26.61
C GLU A 123 13.07 -7.49 26.78
N ARG A 124 12.09 -6.64 26.42
CA ARG A 124 10.66 -6.96 26.55
C ARG A 124 10.22 -8.02 25.58
N THR A 125 10.84 -8.07 24.41
CA THR A 125 10.51 -9.06 23.40
C THR A 125 11.27 -10.37 23.60
N GLY A 126 12.39 -10.35 24.32
CA GLY A 126 13.33 -11.47 24.35
C GLY A 126 13.91 -11.76 22.95
N ASP A 127 13.90 -10.75 22.07
CA ASP A 127 14.31 -10.87 20.66
C ASP A 127 15.06 -9.59 20.23
N GLU A 128 16.38 -9.65 20.40
CA GLU A 128 17.28 -8.57 20.00
C GLU A 128 17.32 -8.37 18.49
N ARG A 129 17.18 -9.46 17.71
CA ARG A 129 17.17 -9.37 16.25
C ARG A 129 15.99 -8.53 15.79
N PHE A 130 14.80 -8.81 16.30
CA PHE A 130 13.58 -8.05 15.99
C PHE A 130 13.72 -6.55 16.34
N ALA A 131 14.28 -6.23 17.51
CA ALA A 131 14.45 -4.85 17.93
C ALA A 131 15.42 -4.08 17.01
N LEU A 132 16.56 -4.67 16.69
CA LEU A 132 17.56 -4.07 15.80
C LEU A 132 17.06 -3.97 14.35
N ASP A 133 16.31 -4.97 13.86
CA ASP A 133 15.69 -4.91 12.53
C ASP A 133 14.64 -3.79 12.45
N SER A 134 13.83 -3.65 13.50
CA SER A 134 12.85 -2.56 13.59
C SER A 134 13.53 -1.19 13.64
N TYR A 135 14.67 -1.08 14.35
CA TYR A 135 15.42 0.18 14.45
C TYR A 135 16.14 0.55 13.16
N ARG A 136 16.80 -0.39 12.46
CA ARG A 136 17.42 -0.09 11.16
C ARG A 136 16.38 0.31 10.12
N ARG A 137 15.19 -0.32 10.13
CA ARG A 137 14.07 0.05 9.27
C ARG A 137 13.58 1.46 9.59
N PHE A 138 13.45 1.80 10.87
CA PHE A 138 13.07 3.15 11.31
C PHE A 138 14.07 4.20 10.84
N ILE A 139 15.38 3.96 11.04
CA ILE A 139 16.43 4.90 10.64
C ILE A 139 16.42 5.13 9.13
N ALA A 140 16.33 4.07 8.33
CA ALA A 140 16.27 4.19 6.87
C ALA A 140 15.02 4.95 6.41
N MET A 141 13.86 4.60 6.96
CA MET A 141 12.58 5.19 6.60
C MET A 141 12.50 6.67 6.99
N TYR A 142 12.86 7.01 8.23
CA TYR A 142 12.88 8.37 8.74
C TYR A 142 13.97 9.21 8.06
N GLY A 143 15.16 8.64 7.86
CA GLY A 143 16.25 9.28 7.13
C GLY A 143 15.84 9.69 5.72
N ARG A 144 15.17 8.79 5.00
CA ARG A 144 14.65 9.08 3.64
C ARG A 144 13.53 10.11 3.63
N ILE A 145 12.50 9.89 4.45
CA ILE A 145 11.25 10.64 4.36
C ILE A 145 11.36 12.01 5.04
N VAL A 146 11.98 12.06 6.20
CA VAL A 146 12.00 13.26 7.05
C VAL A 146 13.30 14.05 6.88
N MET A 147 14.42 13.35 6.68
CA MET A 147 15.76 13.98 6.61
C MET A 147 16.31 14.09 5.18
N GLY A 148 15.55 13.64 4.17
CA GLY A 148 15.89 13.81 2.76
C GLY A 148 17.10 13.00 2.27
N VAL A 149 17.48 11.95 2.98
CA VAL A 149 18.60 11.07 2.61
C VAL A 149 18.18 10.13 1.47
N ASP A 150 18.99 10.01 0.43
CA ASP A 150 18.70 9.09 -0.68
C ASP A 150 18.66 7.63 -0.18
N GLY A 151 17.54 6.95 -0.49
CA GLY A 151 17.25 5.56 -0.12
C GLY A 151 18.32 4.57 -0.60
N ALA A 152 18.96 4.85 -1.73
CA ALA A 152 19.99 3.99 -2.31
C ALA A 152 21.20 3.80 -1.37
N HIS A 153 21.45 4.72 -0.44
CA HIS A 153 22.48 4.52 0.57
C HIS A 153 22.12 3.40 1.56
N PHE A 154 20.87 3.33 2.00
CA PHE A 154 20.42 2.30 2.94
C PHE A 154 20.34 0.93 2.27
N GLU A 155 19.89 0.88 1.02
CA GLU A 155 19.87 -0.36 0.21
C GLU A 155 21.29 -0.93 0.03
N ARG A 156 22.26 -0.08 -0.34
CA ARG A 156 23.67 -0.51 -0.42
C ARG A 156 24.20 -1.06 0.90
N LEU A 157 23.87 -0.43 2.03
CA LEU A 157 24.28 -0.91 3.34
C LEU A 157 23.68 -2.29 3.67
N LEU A 158 22.43 -2.52 3.26
CA LEU A 158 21.74 -3.78 3.46
C LEU A 158 22.32 -4.91 2.58
N GLU A 159 22.66 -4.64 1.32
CA GLU A 159 23.36 -5.60 0.45
C GLU A 159 24.74 -5.97 1.02
N ILE A 160 25.52 -4.98 1.47
CA ILE A 160 26.82 -5.25 2.12
C ILE A 160 26.65 -6.12 3.37
N ALA A 161 25.61 -5.87 4.17
CA ALA A 161 25.31 -6.67 5.35
C ALA A 161 24.98 -8.13 4.99
N LYS A 162 24.21 -8.35 3.93
CA LYS A 162 23.89 -9.68 3.39
C LYS A 162 25.14 -10.41 2.89
N ASP A 163 26.00 -9.71 2.16
CA ASP A 163 27.27 -10.24 1.66
C ASP A 163 28.21 -10.63 2.79
N TRP A 164 28.28 -9.83 3.87
CA TRP A 164 29.10 -10.13 5.05
C TRP A 164 28.67 -11.41 5.76
N ASP A 165 27.36 -11.65 5.86
CA ASP A 165 26.82 -12.86 6.48
C ASP A 165 26.71 -14.04 5.49
N GLY A 166 26.95 -13.81 4.19
CA GLY A 166 26.81 -14.82 3.14
C GLY A 166 25.36 -15.28 2.94
N VAL A 167 24.39 -14.39 3.17
CA VAL A 167 22.95 -14.69 3.09
C VAL A 167 22.30 -13.91 1.95
N SER A 168 21.23 -14.45 1.37
CA SER A 168 20.47 -13.78 0.29
C SER A 168 19.22 -13.05 0.79
N SER A 169 18.83 -13.24 2.06
CA SER A 169 17.59 -12.71 2.64
C SER A 169 17.87 -11.83 3.85
N ASP A 170 17.20 -10.69 3.92
CA ASP A 170 17.22 -9.77 5.07
C ASP A 170 16.83 -10.48 6.38
N ALA A 171 15.94 -11.47 6.27
CA ALA A 171 15.45 -12.27 7.38
C ALA A 171 16.56 -13.12 8.03
N ALA A 172 17.66 -13.38 7.31
CA ALA A 172 18.78 -14.22 7.74
C ALA A 172 20.00 -13.43 8.25
N ILE A 173 19.97 -12.09 8.23
CA ILE A 173 21.06 -11.26 8.74
C ILE A 173 21.25 -11.49 10.25
N SER A 174 22.47 -11.68 10.70
CA SER A 174 22.83 -11.94 12.09
C SER A 174 22.62 -10.70 12.99
N VAL A 175 22.46 -10.93 14.29
CA VAL A 175 22.33 -9.85 15.30
C VAL A 175 23.55 -8.93 15.27
N ASP A 176 24.76 -9.50 15.19
CA ASP A 176 25.99 -8.70 15.17
C ASP A 176 26.06 -7.80 13.94
N THR A 177 25.71 -8.33 12.76
CA THR A 177 25.65 -7.54 11.53
C THR A 177 24.55 -6.49 11.58
N LEU A 178 23.39 -6.78 12.18
CA LEU A 178 22.35 -5.76 12.41
C LEU A 178 22.81 -4.62 13.32
N ARG A 179 23.56 -4.89 14.40
CA ARG A 179 24.14 -3.82 15.25
C ARG A 179 25.05 -2.91 14.45
N HIS A 180 25.87 -3.49 13.56
CA HIS A 180 26.72 -2.74 12.64
C HIS A 180 25.88 -1.92 11.65
N LEU A 181 24.83 -2.50 11.08
CA LEU A 181 23.93 -1.84 10.15
C LEU A 181 23.23 -0.64 10.76
N VAL A 182 22.71 -0.76 12.00
CA VAL A 182 22.11 0.35 12.76
C VAL A 182 23.11 1.50 12.91
N ARG A 183 24.35 1.21 13.35
CA ARG A 183 25.39 2.23 13.51
C ARG A 183 25.70 2.93 12.18
N ARG A 184 25.96 2.17 11.12
CA ARG A 184 26.29 2.71 9.79
C ARG A 184 25.14 3.48 9.15
N SER A 185 23.90 3.10 9.43
CA SER A 185 22.72 3.82 8.95
C SER A 185 22.63 5.21 9.60
N ARG A 186 22.90 5.33 10.90
CA ARG A 186 22.92 6.64 11.60
C ARG A 186 24.07 7.53 11.15
N GLU A 187 25.27 6.97 10.99
CA GLU A 187 26.42 7.70 10.42
C GLU A 187 26.13 8.20 9.00
N THR A 188 25.39 7.43 8.21
CA THR A 188 24.94 7.84 6.87
C THR A 188 23.94 8.98 6.97
N VAL A 189 22.95 8.90 7.87
CA VAL A 189 22.01 10.01 8.11
C VAL A 189 22.76 11.29 8.47
N GLU A 190 23.70 11.23 9.41
CA GLU A 190 24.46 12.40 9.83
C GLU A 190 25.32 12.98 8.71
N ARG A 191 26.00 12.12 7.94
CA ARG A 191 26.83 12.54 6.81
C ARG A 191 26.03 13.20 5.70
N GLU A 192 24.90 12.61 5.30
CA GLU A 192 24.13 13.06 4.14
C GLU A 192 23.17 14.23 4.48
N SER A 193 22.57 14.24 5.68
CA SER A 193 21.64 15.31 6.09
C SER A 193 22.33 16.49 6.81
N GLY A 194 23.57 16.29 7.29
CA GLY A 194 24.29 17.28 8.10
C GLY A 194 23.83 17.37 9.56
N THR A 195 22.89 16.52 9.99
CA THR A 195 22.37 16.49 11.36
C THR A 195 22.25 15.05 11.89
N PRO A 196 22.51 14.81 13.19
CA PRO A 196 22.41 13.47 13.74
C PRO A 196 20.96 12.97 13.75
N PHE A 197 20.80 11.63 13.73
CA PHE A 197 19.49 11.01 13.82
C PHE A 197 18.78 11.39 15.15
N PRO A 198 17.53 11.91 15.12
CA PRO A 198 16.86 12.41 16.30
C PRO A 198 16.61 11.30 17.33
N GLN A 199 17.07 11.50 18.55
CA GLN A 199 16.89 10.55 19.66
C GLN A 199 15.63 10.88 20.51
N ASP A 200 15.17 12.13 20.51
CA ASP A 200 13.95 12.54 21.23
C ASP A 200 12.70 12.15 20.43
N PRO A 201 11.80 11.30 20.98
CA PRO A 201 10.55 10.93 20.31
C PRO A 201 9.62 12.11 19.98
N ALA A 202 9.68 13.22 20.72
CA ALA A 202 8.89 14.41 20.41
C ALA A 202 9.39 15.11 19.14
N ASP A 203 10.71 15.18 18.95
CA ASP A 203 11.33 15.70 17.73
C ASP A 203 11.06 14.77 16.55
N GLN A 204 11.17 13.46 16.76
CA GLN A 204 10.78 12.44 15.76
C GLN A 204 9.33 12.64 15.31
N LEU A 205 8.40 12.76 16.26
CA LEU A 205 6.97 12.89 15.95
C LEU A 205 6.69 14.18 15.20
N ARG A 206 7.28 15.31 15.63
CA ARG A 206 7.16 16.59 14.93
C ARG A 206 7.66 16.47 13.49
N GLY A 207 8.87 15.96 13.30
CA GLY A 207 9.48 15.81 11.98
C GLY A 207 8.65 14.92 11.05
N ALA A 208 8.12 13.81 11.56
CA ALA A 208 7.26 12.93 10.78
C ALA A 208 5.93 13.60 10.37
N ILE A 209 5.31 14.41 11.24
CA ILE A 209 4.09 15.17 10.91
C ILE A 209 4.39 16.23 9.84
N GLU A 210 5.47 17.00 10.00
CA GLU A 210 5.89 18.00 9.01
C GLU A 210 6.21 17.35 7.65
N ALA A 211 6.90 16.22 7.63
CA ALA A 211 7.21 15.48 6.41
C ALA A 211 5.93 15.03 5.68
N VAL A 212 4.93 14.52 6.41
CA VAL A 212 3.64 14.15 5.80
C VAL A 212 2.93 15.37 5.22
N PHE A 213 2.89 16.50 5.93
CA PHE A 213 2.29 17.72 5.37
C PHE A 213 3.00 18.17 4.09
N HIS A 214 4.34 18.16 4.05
CA HIS A 214 5.10 18.50 2.85
C HIS A 214 4.92 17.48 1.71
N SER A 215 4.72 16.19 2.03
CA SER A 215 4.50 15.14 1.03
C SER A 215 3.27 15.40 0.14
N TRP A 216 2.29 16.18 0.63
CA TRP A 216 1.16 16.66 -0.17
C TRP A 216 1.62 17.41 -1.42
N ASN A 217 2.70 18.18 -1.35
CA ASN A 217 3.24 18.94 -2.48
C ASN A 217 4.46 18.28 -3.15
N SER A 218 4.70 16.99 -2.88
CA SER A 218 5.72 16.25 -3.61
C SER A 218 5.39 16.19 -5.11
N PRO A 219 6.40 16.14 -6.00
CA PRO A 219 6.18 16.06 -7.45
C PRO A 219 5.23 14.91 -7.84
N ARG A 220 5.45 13.72 -7.25
CA ARG A 220 4.60 12.54 -7.48
C ARG A 220 3.14 12.75 -7.05
N ALA A 221 2.90 13.39 -5.90
CA ALA A 221 1.55 13.67 -5.43
C ALA A 221 0.83 14.71 -6.31
N VAL A 222 1.55 15.72 -6.79
CA VAL A 222 1.03 16.73 -7.73
C VAL A 222 0.61 16.08 -9.05
N VAL A 223 1.48 15.26 -9.66
CA VAL A 223 1.18 14.54 -10.91
C VAL A 223 -0.06 13.65 -10.74
N TYR A 224 -0.13 12.90 -9.64
CA TYR A 224 -1.29 12.06 -9.32
C TYR A 224 -2.58 12.89 -9.22
N ARG A 225 -2.55 14.02 -8.49
CA ARG A 225 -3.74 14.88 -8.36
C ARG A 225 -4.21 15.47 -9.68
N ILE A 226 -3.30 15.88 -10.56
CA ILE A 226 -3.65 16.39 -11.90
C ILE A 226 -4.38 15.31 -12.69
N ARG A 227 -3.86 14.07 -12.72
CA ARG A 227 -4.47 12.94 -13.42
C ARG A 227 -5.85 12.59 -12.88
N GLU A 228 -5.97 12.50 -11.55
CA GLU A 228 -7.21 12.12 -10.86
C GLU A 228 -8.17 13.30 -10.64
N ARG A 229 -7.82 14.50 -11.10
CA ARG A 229 -8.60 15.75 -10.94
C ARG A 229 -8.93 16.06 -9.48
N ILE A 230 -7.98 15.81 -8.59
CA ILE A 230 -8.09 16.10 -7.16
C ILE A 230 -7.64 17.54 -6.90
N ASP A 231 -8.46 18.29 -6.18
CA ASP A 231 -8.16 19.67 -5.82
C ASP A 231 -6.88 19.77 -4.96
N HIS A 232 -6.01 20.72 -5.30
CA HIS A 232 -4.72 20.94 -4.64
C HIS A 232 -4.88 21.59 -3.26
N ASP A 233 -6.02 22.26 -3.00
CA ASP A 233 -6.25 23.02 -1.78
C ASP A 233 -6.80 22.16 -0.63
N LEU A 234 -7.00 20.85 -0.82
CA LEU A 234 -7.57 19.96 0.21
C LEU A 234 -6.61 19.75 1.41
N GLY A 235 -5.32 19.59 1.14
CA GLY A 235 -4.34 19.12 2.12
C GLY A 235 -4.48 17.63 2.49
N THR A 236 -3.68 17.18 3.45
CA THR A 236 -3.68 15.79 3.93
C THR A 236 -3.79 15.72 5.45
N ALA A 237 -4.47 14.71 5.98
CA ALA A 237 -4.47 14.42 7.41
C ALA A 237 -3.29 13.52 7.78
N VAL A 238 -2.91 13.52 9.05
CA VAL A 238 -1.85 12.66 9.61
C VAL A 238 -2.45 11.76 10.67
N ASN A 239 -2.28 10.45 10.55
CA ASN A 239 -2.78 9.48 11.51
C ASN A 239 -1.61 8.96 12.32
N VAL A 240 -1.61 9.21 13.63
CA VAL A 240 -0.63 8.66 14.58
C VAL A 240 -1.30 7.49 15.29
N GLN A 241 -0.76 6.30 15.12
CA GLN A 241 -1.39 5.05 15.58
C GLN A 241 -0.38 4.15 16.27
N ALA A 242 -0.76 3.54 17.40
CA ALA A 242 0.07 2.55 18.09
C ALA A 242 0.52 1.44 17.14
N MET A 243 1.81 1.09 17.18
CA MET A 243 2.35 -0.02 16.40
C MET A 243 1.79 -1.35 16.90
N VAL A 244 1.56 -2.23 15.93
CA VAL A 244 1.27 -3.65 16.12
C VAL A 244 2.22 -4.40 15.19
N PHE A 245 2.86 -5.44 15.71
CA PHE A 245 3.98 -6.10 15.02
C PHE A 245 3.57 -7.45 14.41
N GLY A 246 3.50 -7.48 13.08
CA GLY A 246 3.33 -8.73 12.32
C GLY A 246 4.62 -9.55 12.18
N ASN A 247 5.77 -8.96 12.55
CA ASN A 247 7.11 -9.52 12.49
C ASN A 247 7.69 -9.86 13.88
N ARG A 248 6.81 -10.06 14.86
CA ARG A 248 7.22 -10.24 16.26
C ARG A 248 7.71 -11.65 16.58
N ASP A 249 7.04 -12.65 16.02
CA ASP A 249 7.30 -14.08 16.17
C ASP A 249 6.51 -14.85 15.10
N ASP A 250 6.64 -16.18 15.06
CA ASP A 250 5.89 -17.03 14.11
C ASP A 250 4.39 -17.13 14.45
N ARG A 251 3.92 -16.48 15.52
CA ARG A 251 2.49 -16.30 15.81
C ARG A 251 2.02 -14.90 15.40
N SER A 252 2.79 -14.23 14.56
CA SER A 252 2.51 -12.90 14.06
C SER A 252 2.54 -12.90 12.53
N ALA A 253 1.66 -12.10 11.95
CA ALA A 253 1.50 -12.00 10.50
C ALA A 253 0.90 -10.65 10.14
N THR A 254 0.95 -10.28 8.86
CA THR A 254 0.29 -9.09 8.34
C THR A 254 -0.25 -9.39 6.95
N GLY A 255 -1.34 -8.73 6.57
CA GLY A 255 -1.95 -8.97 5.29
C GLY A 255 -2.86 -7.85 4.82
N VAL A 256 -3.20 -7.96 3.54
CA VAL A 256 -4.16 -7.10 2.87
C VAL A 256 -5.21 -8.00 2.25
N GLY A 257 -6.47 -7.78 2.61
CA GLY A 257 -7.59 -8.59 2.15
C GLY A 257 -8.75 -7.75 1.61
N PHE A 258 -9.42 -8.30 0.62
CA PHE A 258 -10.63 -7.81 0.01
C PHE A 258 -11.78 -8.74 0.39
N THR A 259 -12.94 -8.15 0.65
CA THR A 259 -14.18 -8.90 0.94
C THR A 259 -14.72 -9.68 -0.26
N ARG A 260 -14.31 -9.31 -1.47
CA ARG A 260 -14.57 -9.99 -2.75
C ARG A 260 -13.33 -9.88 -3.63
N ASN A 261 -13.22 -10.73 -4.66
CA ASN A 261 -12.13 -10.63 -5.62
C ASN A 261 -12.21 -9.29 -6.39
N PRO A 262 -11.18 -8.42 -6.31
CA PRO A 262 -11.20 -7.09 -6.95
C PRO A 262 -11.02 -7.15 -8.47
N SER A 263 -10.59 -8.29 -9.03
CA SER A 263 -10.37 -8.49 -10.45
C SER A 263 -11.56 -9.14 -11.16
N THR A 264 -12.20 -10.12 -10.53
CA THR A 264 -13.32 -10.89 -11.12
C THR A 264 -14.69 -10.52 -10.55
N GLY A 265 -14.73 -9.93 -9.37
CA GLY A 265 -15.96 -9.65 -8.62
C GLY A 265 -16.55 -10.86 -7.89
N GLU A 266 -15.87 -12.01 -7.90
CA GLU A 266 -16.35 -13.22 -7.22
C GLU A 266 -16.51 -13.01 -5.71
N PRO A 267 -17.59 -13.53 -5.11
CA PRO A 267 -17.78 -13.46 -3.67
C PRO A 267 -16.77 -14.36 -2.95
N GLY A 268 -16.20 -13.85 -1.86
CA GLY A 268 -15.23 -14.58 -1.05
C GLY A 268 -14.03 -13.71 -0.69
N ALA A 269 -13.46 -13.95 0.50
CA ALA A 269 -12.28 -13.24 0.93
C ALA A 269 -11.11 -13.56 0.01
N PHE A 270 -10.44 -12.51 -0.46
CA PHE A 270 -9.34 -12.58 -1.40
C PHE A 270 -8.21 -11.70 -0.89
N GLY A 271 -6.95 -12.09 -0.99
CA GLY A 271 -5.86 -11.24 -0.53
C GLY A 271 -4.56 -11.99 -0.31
N ASP A 272 -3.60 -11.26 0.23
CA ASP A 272 -2.23 -11.69 0.44
C ASP A 272 -1.86 -11.55 1.92
N VAL A 273 -1.06 -12.50 2.43
CA VAL A 273 -0.56 -12.52 3.80
C VAL A 273 0.93 -12.88 3.81
N LEU A 274 1.64 -12.37 4.82
CA LEU A 274 2.99 -12.79 5.18
C LEU A 274 3.08 -13.06 6.67
N ILE A 275 3.64 -14.23 7.01
CA ILE A 275 3.98 -14.60 8.38
C ILE A 275 5.34 -13.98 8.72
N ASN A 276 5.44 -13.47 9.95
CA ASN A 276 6.64 -12.86 10.49
C ASN A 276 7.18 -11.74 9.55
N ALA A 277 6.33 -10.74 9.32
CA ALA A 277 6.57 -9.65 8.36
C ALA A 277 5.87 -8.34 8.77
N GLN A 278 6.33 -7.21 8.24
CA GLN A 278 5.62 -5.93 8.36
C GLN A 278 4.83 -5.62 7.08
N GLY A 279 3.79 -4.80 7.18
CA GLY A 279 2.89 -4.53 6.05
C GLY A 279 3.60 -3.95 4.83
N GLU A 280 4.73 -3.28 5.03
CA GLU A 280 5.61 -2.83 3.94
C GLU A 280 6.12 -4.00 3.10
N ASP A 281 6.49 -5.13 3.70
CA ASP A 281 7.01 -6.29 2.98
C ASP A 281 5.94 -6.90 2.04
N VAL A 282 4.66 -6.80 2.41
CA VAL A 282 3.51 -7.24 1.59
C VAL A 282 3.32 -6.33 0.38
N VAL A 283 3.38 -5.01 0.58
CA VAL A 283 3.09 -4.02 -0.48
C VAL A 283 4.28 -3.80 -1.41
N ALA A 284 5.50 -3.78 -0.86
CA ALA A 284 6.73 -3.63 -1.62
C ALA A 284 7.02 -4.86 -2.49
N GLY A 285 6.48 -6.02 -2.12
CA GLY A 285 6.64 -7.25 -2.89
C GLY A 285 8.03 -7.86 -2.80
N VAL A 286 8.84 -7.48 -1.80
CA VAL A 286 10.20 -8.00 -1.58
C VAL A 286 10.20 -9.49 -1.25
N ARG A 287 9.09 -9.99 -0.68
CA ARG A 287 8.83 -11.41 -0.38
C ARG A 287 7.58 -11.88 -1.10
N ASN A 288 7.58 -13.14 -1.51
CA ASN A 288 6.39 -13.79 -2.06
C ASN A 288 5.35 -13.96 -0.96
N THR A 289 4.15 -13.48 -1.25
CA THR A 289 2.99 -13.55 -0.36
C THR A 289 2.28 -14.89 -0.50
N GLU A 290 1.62 -15.31 0.57
CA GLU A 290 0.70 -16.44 0.54
C GLU A 290 -0.74 -15.94 0.39
N PRO A 291 -1.65 -16.71 -0.23
CA PRO A 291 -3.06 -16.35 -0.28
C PRO A 291 -3.66 -16.22 1.12
N LEU A 292 -4.61 -15.30 1.30
CA LEU A 292 -5.31 -15.08 2.58
C LEU A 292 -5.90 -16.37 3.18
N ALA A 293 -6.31 -17.32 2.34
CA ALA A 293 -6.83 -18.61 2.77
C ALA A 293 -5.81 -19.46 3.56
N ALA A 294 -4.50 -19.25 3.36
CA ALA A 294 -3.43 -19.92 4.09
C ALA A 294 -3.48 -19.61 5.60
N LEU A 295 -4.06 -18.47 6.01
CA LEU A 295 -4.29 -18.17 7.43
C LEU A 295 -5.14 -19.23 8.14
N SER A 296 -5.97 -19.98 7.42
CA SER A 296 -6.78 -21.03 8.03
C SER A 296 -5.97 -22.19 8.61
N GLU A 297 -4.73 -22.39 8.14
CA GLU A 297 -3.87 -23.49 8.58
C GLU A 297 -3.21 -23.19 9.93
N GLN A 298 -2.59 -22.01 10.06
CA GLN A 298 -1.83 -21.61 11.26
C GLN A 298 -2.61 -20.70 12.22
N PHE A 299 -3.59 -19.94 11.71
CA PHE A 299 -4.33 -18.92 12.45
C PHE A 299 -5.85 -19.13 12.36
N SER A 300 -6.33 -20.38 12.40
CA SER A 300 -7.73 -20.74 12.15
C SER A 300 -8.77 -19.90 12.93
N GLY A 301 -8.53 -19.64 14.22
CA GLY A 301 -9.40 -18.79 15.05
C GLY A 301 -9.44 -17.33 14.57
N VAL A 302 -8.27 -16.76 14.29
CA VAL A 302 -8.13 -15.38 13.77
C VAL A 302 -8.68 -15.27 12.36
N HIS A 303 -8.51 -16.28 11.51
CA HIS A 303 -9.09 -16.33 10.18
C HIS A 303 -10.63 -16.27 10.26
N GLY A 304 -11.25 -17.04 11.15
CA GLY A 304 -12.70 -16.96 11.39
C GLY A 304 -13.16 -15.57 11.88
N GLU A 305 -12.41 -14.96 12.80
CA GLU A 305 -12.65 -13.58 13.26
C GLU A 305 -12.56 -12.56 12.12
N LEU A 306 -11.51 -12.66 11.29
CA LEU A 306 -11.28 -11.79 10.15
C LEU A 306 -12.42 -11.87 9.12
N LEU A 307 -12.87 -13.09 8.78
CA LEU A 307 -14.01 -13.27 7.88
C LEU A 307 -15.31 -12.68 8.44
N ALA A 308 -15.52 -12.76 9.76
CA ALA A 308 -16.66 -12.13 10.40
C ALA A 308 -16.58 -10.60 10.32
N ILE A 309 -15.37 -10.02 10.52
CA ILE A 309 -15.12 -8.59 10.36
C ILE A 309 -15.35 -8.17 8.90
N PHE A 310 -14.87 -8.93 7.92
CA PHE A 310 -15.08 -8.66 6.49
C PHE A 310 -16.57 -8.55 6.15
N LYS A 311 -17.38 -9.47 6.64
CA LYS A 311 -18.84 -9.42 6.45
C LYS A 311 -19.48 -8.19 7.11
N ARG A 312 -19.02 -7.79 8.29
CA ARG A 312 -19.50 -6.59 8.99
C ARG A 312 -19.14 -5.32 8.22
N LEU A 313 -17.91 -5.24 7.74
CA LEU A 313 -17.43 -4.13 6.91
C LEU A 313 -18.24 -4.02 5.62
N GLU A 314 -18.36 -5.11 4.86
CA GLU A 314 -19.13 -5.13 3.61
C GLU A 314 -20.60 -4.73 3.82
N GLY A 315 -21.20 -5.22 4.92
CA GLY A 315 -22.56 -4.86 5.33
C GLY A 315 -22.71 -3.38 5.67
N HIS A 316 -21.76 -2.81 6.41
CA HIS A 316 -21.76 -1.42 6.87
C HIS A 316 -21.51 -0.43 5.72
N TYR A 317 -20.46 -0.66 4.95
CA TYR A 317 -20.09 0.17 3.81
C TYR A 317 -20.98 -0.08 2.59
N ARG A 318 -21.78 -1.15 2.60
CA ARG A 318 -22.66 -1.58 1.50
C ARG A 318 -21.88 -1.66 0.17
N ASP A 319 -20.66 -2.15 0.25
CA ASP A 319 -19.74 -2.27 -0.87
C ASP A 319 -18.57 -3.20 -0.52
N MET A 320 -17.85 -3.69 -1.53
CA MET A 320 -16.61 -4.44 -1.34
C MET A 320 -15.56 -3.55 -0.66
N CYS A 321 -15.04 -4.03 0.47
CA CYS A 321 -13.98 -3.39 1.24
C CYS A 321 -12.62 -4.03 0.96
N ASP A 322 -11.60 -3.17 0.91
CA ASP A 322 -10.16 -3.43 1.05
C ASP A 322 -9.79 -3.19 2.52
N VAL A 323 -9.07 -4.12 3.14
CA VAL A 323 -8.78 -4.19 4.57
C VAL A 323 -7.32 -4.54 4.80
N GLU A 324 -6.60 -3.70 5.53
CA GLU A 324 -5.26 -3.99 6.03
C GLU A 324 -5.36 -4.47 7.48
N PHE A 325 -4.67 -5.55 7.81
CA PHE A 325 -4.70 -6.13 9.15
C PHE A 325 -3.32 -6.66 9.57
N THR A 326 -3.14 -6.77 10.89
CA THR A 326 -1.96 -7.40 11.49
C THR A 326 -2.41 -8.33 12.60
N ILE A 327 -1.75 -9.48 12.68
CA ILE A 327 -1.84 -10.44 13.78
C ILE A 327 -0.56 -10.27 14.58
N GLU A 328 -0.69 -9.91 15.85
CA GLU A 328 0.44 -9.86 16.79
C GLU A 328 0.21 -10.90 17.87
N GLN A 329 1.07 -11.91 17.90
CA GLN A 329 1.03 -13.01 18.87
C GLN A 329 -0.36 -13.68 19.00
N GLY A 330 -1.02 -13.88 17.85
CA GLY A 330 -2.36 -14.48 17.77
C GLY A 330 -3.53 -13.51 18.03
N LYS A 331 -3.28 -12.22 18.23
CA LYS A 331 -4.33 -11.20 18.35
C LYS A 331 -4.50 -10.43 17.04
N LEU A 332 -5.72 -10.40 16.52
CA LEU A 332 -6.07 -9.65 15.30
C LEU A 332 -6.23 -8.16 15.58
N TRP A 333 -5.69 -7.35 14.68
CA TRP A 333 -5.86 -5.91 14.63
C TRP A 333 -6.19 -5.45 13.21
N ILE A 334 -7.19 -4.57 13.08
CA ILE A 334 -7.56 -3.94 11.81
C ILE A 334 -6.90 -2.57 11.73
N LEU A 335 -6.05 -2.37 10.73
CA LEU A 335 -5.25 -1.16 10.58
C LEU A 335 -5.89 -0.15 9.64
N GLN A 336 -6.64 -0.62 8.65
CA GLN A 336 -7.28 0.24 7.68
C GLN A 336 -8.44 -0.50 7.01
N THR A 337 -9.46 0.26 6.65
CA THR A 337 -10.42 -0.18 5.64
C THR A 337 -10.74 0.95 4.69
N ARG A 338 -11.17 0.60 3.47
CA ARG A 338 -11.77 1.51 2.50
C ARG A 338 -12.61 0.71 1.50
N VAL A 339 -13.43 1.41 0.72
CA VAL A 339 -14.03 0.82 -0.48
C VAL A 339 -12.91 0.41 -1.44
N GLY A 340 -12.83 -0.87 -1.79
CA GLY A 340 -11.71 -1.40 -2.57
C GLY A 340 -11.75 -0.96 -4.02
N LYS A 341 -10.59 -0.59 -4.58
CA LYS A 341 -10.41 -0.41 -6.03
C LYS A 341 -10.58 -1.77 -6.72
N ARG A 342 -11.15 -1.77 -7.92
CA ARG A 342 -11.58 -2.98 -8.64
C ARG A 342 -11.65 -2.73 -10.14
N THR A 343 -11.68 -3.79 -10.91
CA THR A 343 -11.84 -3.75 -12.37
C THR A 343 -13.28 -3.41 -12.78
N GLY A 344 -13.51 -3.04 -14.04
CA GLY A 344 -14.86 -2.80 -14.56
C GLY A 344 -15.77 -4.01 -14.43
N VAL A 345 -15.27 -5.20 -14.79
CA VAL A 345 -16.00 -6.48 -14.65
C VAL A 345 -16.38 -6.72 -13.19
N ALA A 346 -15.42 -6.59 -12.27
CA ALA A 346 -15.67 -6.77 -10.85
C ALA A 346 -16.67 -5.75 -10.32
N ALA A 347 -16.58 -4.48 -10.70
CA ALA A 347 -17.51 -3.43 -10.28
C ALA A 347 -18.96 -3.78 -10.64
N MET A 348 -19.22 -4.18 -11.88
CA MET A 348 -20.57 -4.52 -12.34
C MET A 348 -21.10 -5.79 -11.66
N ARG A 349 -20.28 -6.86 -11.58
CA ARG A 349 -20.67 -8.10 -10.91
C ARG A 349 -21.01 -7.88 -9.45
N ILE A 350 -20.13 -7.18 -8.71
CA ILE A 350 -20.33 -6.85 -7.30
C ILE A 350 -21.60 -6.01 -7.14
N ALA A 351 -21.78 -4.96 -7.94
CA ALA A 351 -22.97 -4.12 -7.87
C ALA A 351 -24.26 -4.91 -8.07
N ILE A 352 -24.30 -5.82 -9.05
CA ILE A 352 -25.44 -6.71 -9.30
C ILE A 352 -25.66 -7.67 -8.13
N ASP A 353 -24.62 -8.34 -7.66
CA ASP A 353 -24.72 -9.31 -6.56
C ASP A 353 -25.22 -8.66 -5.28
N LEU A 354 -24.75 -7.45 -4.96
CA LEU A 354 -25.17 -6.68 -3.80
C LEU A 354 -26.65 -6.23 -3.85
N THR A 355 -27.28 -6.19 -5.03
CA THR A 355 -28.75 -6.00 -5.12
C THR A 355 -29.54 -7.24 -4.68
N ARG A 356 -28.92 -8.42 -4.82
CA ARG A 356 -29.52 -9.73 -4.50
C ARG A 356 -29.17 -10.18 -3.08
N ASP A 357 -28.12 -9.62 -2.50
CA ASP A 357 -27.69 -9.89 -1.13
C ASP A 357 -28.79 -9.50 -0.13
N ARG A 358 -29.16 -10.45 0.74
CA ARG A 358 -30.27 -10.27 1.70
C ARG A 358 -29.94 -9.32 2.85
N ALA A 359 -28.67 -9.14 3.20
CA ALA A 359 -28.23 -8.25 4.25
C ALA A 359 -28.05 -6.82 3.72
N ILE A 360 -27.49 -6.67 2.52
CA ILE A 360 -27.15 -5.35 1.96
C ILE A 360 -28.33 -4.77 1.17
N LYS A 361 -28.92 -5.52 0.24
CA LYS A 361 -30.04 -5.11 -0.61
C LYS A 361 -29.84 -3.72 -1.23
N LEU A 362 -28.86 -3.58 -2.11
CA LEU A 362 -28.74 -2.35 -2.92
C LEU A 362 -29.94 -2.19 -3.84
N THR A 363 -30.40 -0.96 -3.99
CA THR A 363 -31.31 -0.57 -5.07
C THR A 363 -30.58 -0.60 -6.42
N ARG A 364 -31.34 -0.69 -7.52
CA ARG A 364 -30.76 -0.60 -8.87
C ARG A 364 -30.05 0.73 -9.11
N ALA A 365 -30.55 1.82 -8.54
CA ALA A 365 -29.92 3.13 -8.64
C ALA A 365 -28.57 3.18 -7.92
N GLU A 366 -28.51 2.66 -6.70
CA GLU A 366 -27.26 2.51 -5.94
C GLU A 366 -26.24 1.61 -6.65
N ALA A 367 -26.69 0.55 -7.31
CA ALA A 367 -25.84 -0.35 -8.08
C ALA A 367 -25.24 0.35 -9.32
N VAL A 368 -26.06 1.10 -10.07
CA VAL A 368 -25.58 1.87 -11.23
C VAL A 368 -24.57 2.94 -10.80
N GLN A 369 -24.80 3.65 -9.69
CA GLN A 369 -23.87 4.68 -9.19
C GLN A 369 -22.49 4.14 -8.76
N ARG A 370 -22.37 2.83 -8.50
CA ARG A 370 -21.09 2.19 -8.13
C ARG A 370 -20.24 1.81 -9.35
N VAL A 371 -20.78 1.91 -10.56
CA VAL A 371 -20.06 1.69 -11.81
C VAL A 371 -19.67 3.06 -12.39
N THR A 372 -18.37 3.38 -12.41
CA THR A 372 -17.85 4.65 -12.93
C THR A 372 -17.65 4.60 -14.44
N ALA A 373 -17.38 5.76 -15.06
CA ALA A 373 -17.00 5.82 -16.47
C ALA A 373 -15.71 5.02 -16.75
N ASP A 374 -14.69 5.19 -15.90
CA ASP A 374 -13.41 4.46 -16.04
C ASP A 374 -13.60 2.94 -15.99
N HIS A 375 -14.55 2.45 -15.17
CA HIS A 375 -14.90 1.04 -15.16
C HIS A 375 -15.43 0.57 -16.53
N LEU A 376 -16.24 1.38 -17.22
CA LEU A 376 -16.76 1.05 -18.54
C LEU A 376 -15.66 1.13 -19.61
N ASP A 377 -14.82 2.16 -19.55
CA ASP A 377 -13.69 2.32 -20.48
C ASP A 377 -12.73 1.14 -20.38
N SER A 378 -12.53 0.59 -19.18
CA SER A 378 -11.68 -0.59 -18.99
C SER A 378 -12.18 -1.85 -19.71
N LEU A 379 -13.47 -1.93 -20.01
CA LEU A 379 -14.06 -3.04 -20.77
C LEU A 379 -13.74 -2.95 -22.26
N LEU A 380 -13.23 -1.82 -22.73
CA LEU A 380 -12.81 -1.61 -24.12
C LEU A 380 -11.34 -1.99 -24.33
N HIS A 381 -10.62 -2.40 -23.28
CA HIS A 381 -9.24 -2.80 -23.41
C HIS A 381 -9.10 -4.07 -24.28
N PRO A 382 -8.15 -4.10 -25.22
CA PRO A 382 -8.02 -5.22 -26.13
C PRO A 382 -7.66 -6.54 -25.43
N GLN A 383 -7.96 -7.66 -26.10
CA GLN A 383 -7.59 -9.03 -25.69
C GLN A 383 -6.75 -9.71 -26.80
N PHE A 384 -5.96 -10.73 -26.47
CA PHE A 384 -5.20 -11.46 -27.49
C PHE A 384 -6.06 -12.41 -28.32
N ALA A 385 -5.77 -12.51 -29.61
CA ALA A 385 -6.37 -13.49 -30.51
C ALA A 385 -6.01 -14.94 -30.09
N SER A 386 -6.97 -15.87 -30.11
CA SER A 386 -6.79 -17.26 -29.66
C SER A 386 -5.86 -18.11 -30.56
N ASP A 387 -5.68 -17.73 -31.82
CA ASP A 387 -5.19 -18.64 -32.88
C ASP A 387 -3.74 -18.37 -33.35
N GLU A 388 -2.98 -17.51 -32.66
CA GLU A 388 -1.59 -17.21 -33.03
C GLU A 388 -0.56 -18.16 -32.39
N GLN A 389 0.58 -18.38 -33.06
CA GLN A 389 1.74 -19.03 -32.45
C GLN A 389 2.32 -18.11 -31.37
N ARG A 390 2.10 -18.50 -30.12
CA ARG A 390 2.57 -17.76 -28.94
C ARG A 390 3.87 -18.34 -28.44
N THR A 391 4.91 -17.52 -28.34
CA THR A 391 6.16 -17.90 -27.65
C THR A 391 6.06 -17.43 -26.21
N LEU A 392 5.60 -18.30 -25.31
CA LEU A 392 5.53 -18.01 -23.88
C LEU A 392 6.96 -17.81 -23.34
N LEU A 393 7.21 -16.65 -22.75
CA LEU A 393 8.45 -16.36 -22.03
C LEU A 393 8.33 -16.86 -20.59
N THR A 394 7.37 -16.34 -19.84
CA THR A 394 7.16 -16.65 -18.42
C THR A 394 5.71 -16.48 -18.03
N THR A 395 5.36 -16.90 -16.83
CA THR A 395 4.04 -16.68 -16.21
C THR A 395 4.23 -16.10 -14.81
N GLY A 396 3.50 -15.02 -14.52
CA GLY A 396 3.38 -14.44 -13.19
C GLY A 396 1.93 -14.45 -12.70
N LEU A 397 1.61 -13.53 -11.81
CA LEU A 397 0.27 -13.29 -11.30
C LEU A 397 -0.45 -12.27 -12.18
N GLY A 398 -1.63 -12.65 -12.69
CA GLY A 398 -2.55 -11.73 -13.39
C GLY A 398 -3.07 -10.64 -12.44
N ALA A 399 -2.33 -9.55 -12.32
CA ALA A 399 -2.54 -8.53 -11.31
C ALA A 399 -3.62 -7.52 -11.69
N SER A 400 -3.69 -7.18 -12.98
CA SER A 400 -4.68 -6.28 -13.56
C SER A 400 -4.99 -6.74 -14.98
N PRO A 401 -6.28 -7.00 -15.33
CA PRO A 401 -6.66 -7.67 -16.57
C PRO A 401 -6.43 -6.82 -17.83
N GLY A 402 -6.43 -7.50 -18.97
CA GLY A 402 -6.31 -6.92 -20.31
C GLY A 402 -5.02 -7.35 -21.04
N ALA A 403 -4.93 -7.05 -22.33
CA ALA A 403 -3.75 -7.34 -23.14
C ALA A 403 -2.97 -6.07 -23.47
N ALA A 404 -1.65 -6.12 -23.29
CA ALA A 404 -0.74 -5.03 -23.65
C ALA A 404 0.36 -5.55 -24.59
N VAL A 405 0.71 -4.74 -25.59
CA VAL A 405 1.83 -5.00 -26.50
C VAL A 405 2.69 -3.74 -26.56
N GLY A 406 4.01 -3.90 -26.44
CA GLY A 406 4.90 -2.75 -26.50
C GLY A 406 6.36 -3.12 -26.37
N ARG A 407 7.20 -2.10 -26.57
CA ARG A 407 8.64 -2.19 -26.39
C ARG A 407 9.00 -2.20 -24.91
N VAL A 408 9.94 -3.06 -24.53
CA VAL A 408 10.44 -3.15 -23.17
C VAL A 408 11.18 -1.87 -22.79
N CYS A 409 10.81 -1.27 -21.66
CA CYS A 409 11.54 -0.19 -20.98
C CYS A 409 11.86 -0.62 -19.55
N LEU A 410 13.11 -0.45 -19.11
CA LEU A 410 13.57 -0.93 -17.79
C LEU A 410 13.59 0.15 -16.71
N SER A 411 13.29 1.39 -17.07
CA SER A 411 13.07 2.51 -16.14
C SER A 411 11.82 3.32 -16.51
N ALA A 412 11.32 4.08 -15.53
CA ALA A 412 10.16 4.93 -15.71
C ALA A 412 10.46 6.11 -16.67
N GLU A 413 11.68 6.65 -16.63
CA GLU A 413 12.16 7.69 -17.54
C GLU A 413 12.25 7.18 -18.97
N ALA A 414 12.81 5.97 -19.17
CA ALA A 414 12.90 5.36 -20.49
C ALA A 414 11.50 5.14 -21.11
N ALA A 415 10.52 4.77 -20.29
CA ALA A 415 9.12 4.64 -20.73
C ALA A 415 8.54 5.99 -21.17
N GLU A 416 8.75 7.08 -20.43
CA GLU A 416 8.29 8.42 -20.82
C GLU A 416 8.97 8.92 -22.10
N GLU A 417 10.28 8.76 -22.21
CA GLU A 417 11.03 9.17 -23.40
C GLU A 417 10.57 8.41 -24.65
N ALA A 418 10.31 7.11 -24.53
CA ALA A 418 9.82 6.28 -25.63
C ALA A 418 8.38 6.65 -26.04
N VAL A 419 7.49 6.88 -25.07
CA VAL A 419 6.13 7.34 -25.36
C VAL A 419 6.13 8.74 -25.99
N ALA A 420 7.04 9.63 -25.57
CA ALA A 420 7.21 10.93 -26.21
C ALA A 420 7.65 10.83 -27.69
N ARG A 421 8.27 9.72 -28.09
CA ARG A 421 8.58 9.38 -29.49
C ARG A 421 7.43 8.67 -30.23
N GLY A 422 6.29 8.47 -29.57
CA GLY A 422 5.11 7.80 -30.12
C GLY A 422 5.18 6.27 -30.06
N GLU A 423 6.07 5.71 -29.24
CA GLU A 423 6.21 4.26 -29.07
C GLU A 423 5.23 3.74 -28.00
N GLN A 424 4.68 2.54 -28.23
CA GLN A 424 3.97 1.79 -27.21
C GLN A 424 4.96 0.99 -26.37
N VAL A 425 4.85 1.05 -25.04
CA VAL A 425 5.86 0.51 -24.14
C VAL A 425 5.29 -0.39 -23.05
N ILE A 426 6.11 -1.36 -22.64
CA ILE A 426 5.88 -2.22 -21.48
C ILE A 426 6.95 -1.86 -20.44
N LEU A 427 6.52 -1.39 -19.28
CA LEU A 427 7.43 -1.10 -18.17
C LEU A 427 7.78 -2.40 -17.44
N VAL A 428 9.06 -2.76 -17.41
CA VAL A 428 9.56 -3.97 -16.76
C VAL A 428 10.48 -3.59 -15.60
N ARG A 429 10.14 -4.01 -14.38
CA ARG A 429 10.88 -3.68 -13.14
C ARG A 429 11.05 -4.90 -12.23
N ASN A 430 11.97 -4.86 -11.27
CA ASN A 430 12.02 -5.92 -10.25
C ASN A 430 10.76 -5.82 -9.38
N GLU A 431 10.52 -4.61 -8.88
CA GLU A 431 9.30 -4.15 -8.23
C GLU A 431 9.09 -2.68 -8.64
N THR A 432 7.86 -2.18 -8.57
CA THR A 432 7.58 -0.74 -8.75
C THR A 432 7.46 -0.06 -7.40
N SER A 433 7.81 1.22 -7.37
CA SER A 433 7.68 2.13 -6.25
C SER A 433 6.83 3.35 -6.64
N PRO A 434 6.48 4.22 -5.69
CA PRO A 434 5.83 5.51 -5.98
C PRO A 434 6.62 6.41 -6.93
N GLU A 435 7.91 6.16 -7.11
CA GLU A 435 8.75 6.91 -8.05
C GLU A 435 8.47 6.46 -9.49
N ASP A 436 8.10 5.20 -9.73
CA ASP A 436 7.83 4.68 -11.08
C ASP A 436 6.45 5.10 -11.65
N VAL A 437 5.66 5.86 -10.88
CA VAL A 437 4.24 6.20 -11.19
C VAL A 437 4.10 6.93 -12.52
N HIS A 438 5.05 7.79 -12.88
CA HIS A 438 5.04 8.51 -14.16
C HIS A 438 5.28 7.58 -15.35
N GLY A 439 6.20 6.61 -15.23
CA GLY A 439 6.40 5.55 -16.23
C GLY A 439 5.21 4.60 -16.33
N MET A 440 4.67 4.17 -15.19
CA MET A 440 3.47 3.32 -15.15
C MET A 440 2.26 4.03 -15.78
N ALA A 441 2.17 5.36 -15.63
CA ALA A 441 1.08 6.16 -16.14
C ALA A 441 1.01 6.17 -17.67
N VAL A 442 2.16 6.08 -18.33
CA VAL A 442 2.30 6.15 -19.79
C VAL A 442 2.44 4.79 -20.46
N ALA A 443 2.91 3.75 -19.76
CA ALA A 443 3.10 2.41 -20.31
C ALA A 443 1.78 1.72 -20.69
N GLU A 444 1.77 0.89 -21.73
CA GLU A 444 0.62 0.06 -22.11
C GLU A 444 0.36 -1.04 -21.09
N GLY A 445 1.41 -1.57 -20.47
CA GLY A 445 1.32 -2.57 -19.40
C GLY A 445 2.56 -2.60 -18.51
N VAL A 446 2.44 -3.28 -17.37
CA VAL A 446 3.50 -3.38 -16.35
C VAL A 446 3.84 -4.84 -16.08
N LEU A 447 5.13 -5.18 -16.10
CA LEU A 447 5.65 -6.49 -15.73
C LEU A 447 6.62 -6.34 -14.55
N THR A 448 6.42 -7.11 -13.48
CA THR A 448 7.37 -7.14 -12.34
C THR A 448 7.90 -8.54 -12.05
N ALA A 449 9.19 -8.63 -11.69
CA ALA A 449 9.82 -9.88 -11.27
C ALA A 449 9.26 -10.38 -9.92
N ARG A 450 8.92 -9.44 -9.03
CA ARG A 450 8.46 -9.70 -7.66
C ARG A 450 7.13 -9.00 -7.39
N GLY A 451 6.52 -9.34 -6.25
CA GLY A 451 5.29 -8.74 -5.74
C GLY A 451 4.00 -9.53 -6.02
N GLY A 452 3.10 -9.50 -5.04
CA GLY A 452 1.80 -10.17 -5.08
C GLY A 452 0.69 -9.36 -5.76
N LEU A 453 -0.54 -9.85 -5.61
CA LEU A 453 -1.75 -9.23 -6.17
C LEU A 453 -2.12 -7.94 -5.42
N VAL A 454 -1.54 -7.69 -4.25
CA VAL A 454 -1.66 -6.43 -3.49
C VAL A 454 -0.43 -5.52 -3.55
N SER A 455 0.56 -5.86 -4.38
CA SER A 455 1.76 -5.04 -4.57
C SER A 455 1.45 -3.65 -5.14
N HIS A 456 2.40 -2.72 -5.02
CA HIS A 456 2.28 -1.37 -5.60
C HIS A 456 1.88 -1.41 -7.09
N ALA A 457 2.59 -2.23 -7.89
CA ALA A 457 2.32 -2.40 -9.31
C ALA A 457 0.88 -2.83 -9.56
N ALA A 458 0.43 -3.87 -8.85
CA ALA A 458 -0.89 -4.46 -8.99
C ALA A 458 -2.02 -3.47 -8.62
N VAL A 459 -1.87 -2.74 -7.50
CA VAL A 459 -2.89 -1.80 -7.01
C VAL A 459 -3.03 -0.59 -7.95
N VAL A 460 -1.91 -0.01 -8.39
CA VAL A 460 -1.91 1.16 -9.28
C VAL A 460 -2.41 0.78 -10.68
N ALA A 461 -1.92 -0.34 -11.24
CA ALA A 461 -2.34 -0.80 -12.56
C ALA A 461 -3.85 -1.09 -12.61
N ARG A 462 -4.41 -1.78 -11.60
CA ARG A 462 -5.87 -1.98 -11.50
C ARG A 462 -6.64 -0.67 -11.39
N GLY A 463 -6.11 0.28 -10.62
CA GLY A 463 -6.71 1.60 -10.46
C GLY A 463 -6.83 2.36 -11.78
N TRP A 464 -5.93 2.12 -12.72
CA TRP A 464 -5.89 2.76 -14.04
C TRP A 464 -6.37 1.88 -15.19
N GLY A 465 -6.82 0.64 -14.92
CA GLY A 465 -7.22 -0.31 -15.95
C GLY A 465 -6.07 -0.79 -16.85
N LYS A 466 -4.80 -0.61 -16.45
CA LYS A 466 -3.66 -1.05 -17.26
C LYS A 466 -3.38 -2.54 -17.02
N PRO A 467 -3.14 -3.34 -18.07
CA PRO A 467 -2.67 -4.71 -17.93
C PRO A 467 -1.41 -4.80 -17.08
N ALA A 468 -1.40 -5.73 -16.11
CA ALA A 468 -0.23 -5.97 -15.29
C ALA A 468 -0.05 -7.45 -14.93
N VAL A 469 1.20 -7.89 -15.04
CA VAL A 469 1.68 -9.19 -14.57
C VAL A 469 2.71 -8.95 -13.48
N CYS A 470 2.46 -9.45 -12.27
CA CYS A 470 3.34 -9.24 -11.12
C CYS A 470 3.94 -10.57 -10.64
N GLY A 471 5.12 -10.54 -10.02
CA GLY A 471 5.70 -11.76 -9.44
C GLY A 471 6.10 -12.81 -10.47
N ALA A 472 6.61 -12.40 -11.64
CA ALA A 472 7.18 -13.32 -12.62
C ALA A 472 8.57 -13.77 -12.16
N GLU A 473 8.63 -14.79 -11.30
CA GLU A 473 9.84 -15.18 -10.55
C GLU A 473 11.03 -15.64 -11.40
N GLU A 474 10.80 -16.03 -12.65
CA GLU A 474 11.88 -16.42 -13.58
C GLU A 474 12.61 -15.22 -14.18
N LEU A 475 12.02 -14.02 -14.07
CA LEU A 475 12.58 -12.78 -14.61
C LEU A 475 13.85 -12.37 -13.86
N ARG A 476 14.96 -12.17 -14.59
CA ARG A 476 16.21 -11.64 -14.05
C ARG A 476 16.59 -10.38 -14.81
N ILE A 477 16.45 -9.23 -14.17
CA ILE A 477 16.76 -7.94 -14.79
C ILE A 477 18.22 -7.58 -14.51
N SER A 478 18.98 -7.23 -15.56
CA SER A 478 20.37 -6.83 -15.44
C SER A 478 20.77 -5.86 -16.55
N GLY A 479 21.28 -4.69 -16.17
CA GLY A 479 21.67 -3.65 -17.12
C GLY A 479 20.49 -3.22 -17.99
N SER A 480 20.68 -3.25 -19.31
CA SER A 480 19.69 -2.90 -20.34
C SER A 480 18.95 -4.11 -20.93
N SER A 481 18.82 -5.19 -20.15
CA SER A 481 18.11 -6.40 -20.56
C SER A 481 17.47 -7.12 -19.38
N PHE A 482 16.53 -8.01 -19.68
CA PHE A 482 16.14 -9.05 -18.74
C PHE A 482 16.29 -10.42 -19.39
N SER A 483 16.47 -11.45 -18.58
CA SER A 483 16.44 -12.83 -19.04
C SER A 483 15.33 -13.62 -18.36
N VAL A 484 14.82 -14.59 -19.10
CA VAL A 484 13.97 -15.66 -18.59
C VAL A 484 14.58 -16.97 -19.07
N SER A 485 15.08 -17.78 -18.15
CA SER A 485 15.87 -18.96 -18.48
C SER A 485 17.03 -18.60 -19.44
N GLU A 486 17.09 -19.19 -20.64
CA GLU A 486 18.13 -18.93 -21.66
C GLU A 486 17.79 -17.76 -22.60
N VAL A 487 16.57 -17.23 -22.54
CA VAL A 487 16.10 -16.17 -23.45
C VAL A 487 16.44 -14.81 -22.86
N VAL A 488 17.18 -14.00 -23.61
CA VAL A 488 17.50 -12.61 -23.27
C VAL A 488 16.64 -11.68 -24.10
N VAL A 489 15.97 -10.73 -23.44
CA VAL A 489 15.15 -9.68 -24.04
C VAL A 489 15.79 -8.35 -23.71
N HIS A 490 16.11 -7.59 -24.75
CA HIS A 490 16.77 -6.29 -24.62
C HIS A 490 15.75 -5.16 -24.52
N GLU A 491 16.18 -4.06 -23.91
CA GLU A 491 15.42 -2.82 -23.96
C GLU A 491 15.12 -2.42 -25.42
N GLY A 492 13.86 -2.07 -25.69
CA GLY A 492 13.35 -1.81 -27.03
C GLY A 492 12.76 -3.04 -27.75
N ASP A 493 13.04 -4.27 -27.31
CA ASP A 493 12.40 -5.47 -27.86
C ASP A 493 10.91 -5.49 -27.54
N VAL A 494 10.11 -6.12 -28.39
CA VAL A 494 8.65 -6.15 -28.21
C VAL A 494 8.24 -7.39 -27.41
N VAL A 495 7.40 -7.17 -26.41
CA VAL A 495 6.75 -8.22 -25.63
C VAL A 495 5.24 -7.97 -25.55
N SER A 496 4.51 -9.03 -25.24
CA SER A 496 3.06 -9.02 -25.06
C SER A 496 2.71 -9.55 -23.67
N LEU A 497 1.83 -8.87 -22.94
CA LEU A 497 1.40 -9.22 -21.58
C LEU A 497 -0.09 -9.52 -21.56
N ASP A 498 -0.49 -10.65 -20.99
CA ASP A 498 -1.88 -10.92 -20.61
C ASP A 498 -2.01 -10.76 -19.10
N GLY A 499 -2.52 -9.60 -18.69
CA GLY A 499 -2.72 -9.28 -17.28
C GLY A 499 -3.86 -10.07 -16.62
N SER A 500 -4.61 -10.86 -17.39
CA SER A 500 -5.71 -11.71 -16.91
C SER A 500 -5.20 -13.11 -16.55
N THR A 501 -4.39 -13.72 -17.43
CA THR A 501 -3.80 -15.04 -17.20
C THR A 501 -2.47 -14.98 -16.46
N GLY A 502 -1.78 -13.83 -16.50
CA GLY A 502 -0.42 -13.68 -15.98
C GLY A 502 0.65 -14.09 -16.99
N GLU A 503 0.29 -14.42 -18.22
CA GLU A 503 1.23 -14.90 -19.25
C GLU A 503 1.98 -13.75 -19.93
N VAL A 504 3.27 -13.97 -20.18
CA VAL A 504 4.16 -13.03 -20.88
C VAL A 504 4.71 -13.71 -22.12
N PHE A 505 4.59 -13.07 -23.28
CA PHE A 505 4.99 -13.62 -24.56
C PHE A 505 6.07 -12.78 -25.24
N LEU A 506 6.96 -13.45 -25.97
CA LEU A 506 7.95 -12.80 -26.81
C LEU A 506 7.30 -12.34 -28.12
N GLY A 507 7.58 -11.09 -28.51
CA GLY A 507 7.08 -10.49 -29.74
C GLY A 507 5.69 -9.86 -29.58
N ALA A 508 5.20 -9.30 -30.69
CA ALA A 508 3.89 -8.71 -30.78
C ALA A 508 2.83 -9.78 -31.08
N LEU A 509 1.78 -9.83 -30.26
CA LEU A 509 0.59 -10.62 -30.53
C LEU A 509 -0.54 -9.72 -31.06
N ALA A 510 -1.40 -10.26 -31.92
CA ALA A 510 -2.56 -9.52 -32.41
C ALA A 510 -3.60 -9.30 -31.32
N LEU A 511 -4.13 -8.07 -31.31
CA LEU A 511 -5.16 -7.63 -30.40
C LEU A 511 -6.53 -7.63 -31.10
N HIS A 512 -7.56 -8.09 -30.39
CA HIS A 512 -8.95 -7.98 -30.82
C HIS A 512 -9.78 -7.17 -29.84
N ALA A 513 -10.91 -6.66 -30.35
CA ALA A 513 -11.89 -5.98 -29.53
C ALA A 513 -12.42 -6.96 -28.46
N PRO A 514 -12.54 -6.51 -27.20
CA PRO A 514 -13.01 -7.36 -26.12
C PRO A 514 -14.48 -7.75 -26.31
N GLU A 515 -14.84 -8.94 -25.83
CA GLU A 515 -16.25 -9.30 -25.65
C GLU A 515 -16.84 -8.58 -24.43
N ALA A 516 -18.00 -7.98 -24.61
CA ALA A 516 -18.70 -7.31 -23.52
C ALA A 516 -19.18 -8.34 -22.49
N PRO A 517 -18.88 -8.14 -21.18
CA PRO A 517 -19.34 -9.06 -20.14
C PRO A 517 -20.87 -9.02 -20.01
N PRO A 518 -21.52 -10.14 -19.66
CA PRO A 518 -22.98 -10.21 -19.55
C PRO A 518 -23.57 -9.25 -18.52
N GLU A 519 -22.80 -8.89 -17.49
CA GLU A 519 -23.16 -7.91 -16.47
C GLU A 519 -23.44 -6.52 -17.06
N LEU A 520 -22.72 -6.13 -18.12
CA LEU A 520 -22.85 -4.81 -18.75
C LEU A 520 -24.27 -4.58 -19.27
N ALA A 521 -24.86 -5.58 -19.95
CA ALA A 521 -26.23 -5.50 -20.45
C ALA A 521 -27.25 -5.29 -19.32
N THR A 522 -26.98 -5.84 -18.14
CA THR A 522 -27.85 -5.67 -16.97
C THR A 522 -27.75 -4.26 -16.39
N ILE A 523 -26.53 -3.73 -16.24
CA ILE A 523 -26.29 -2.38 -15.74
C ILE A 523 -26.89 -1.34 -16.70
N LEU A 524 -26.66 -1.45 -18.01
CA LEU A 524 -27.22 -0.54 -19.01
C LEU A 524 -28.75 -0.53 -18.99
N ARG A 525 -29.39 -1.70 -18.94
CA ARG A 525 -30.85 -1.79 -18.82
C ARG A 525 -31.38 -1.13 -17.55
N TRP A 526 -30.64 -1.22 -16.44
CA TRP A 526 -31.02 -0.52 -15.20
C TRP A 526 -30.84 0.99 -15.34
N ALA A 527 -29.73 1.44 -15.93
CA ALA A 527 -29.46 2.85 -16.19
C ALA A 527 -30.55 3.47 -17.08
N ASP A 528 -30.92 2.81 -18.18
CA ASP A 528 -31.98 3.25 -19.08
C ASP A 528 -33.35 3.33 -18.40
N ALA A 529 -33.65 2.42 -17.47
CA ALA A 529 -34.91 2.41 -16.73
C ALA A 529 -34.99 3.47 -15.62
N ILE A 530 -33.84 4.02 -15.18
CA ILE A 530 -33.77 5.10 -14.19
C ILE A 530 -33.84 6.47 -14.86
N ARG A 531 -33.44 6.55 -16.13
CA ARG A 531 -33.24 7.77 -16.90
C ARG A 531 -34.52 8.54 -17.20
#